data_AF-A0A1E2WNY3-F1
#
_entry.id   AF-A0A1E2WNY3-F1
#
_cell.length_a   1.000
_cell.length_b   1.000
_cell.length_c   1.000
_cell.angle_alpha   90.00
_cell.angle_beta   90.00
_cell.angle_gamma   90.00
#
_symmetry.space_group_name_H-M   'P 1'
#
loop_
_entity.id
_entity.type
_entity.pdbx_description
1 polymer ?
#
loop_
_entity_poly.entity_id
_entity_poly.type
_entity_poly.pdbx_seq_one_letter_code
_entity_poly.pdbx_strand_id
1 'polypeptide(L)'
;MNLQPLKWTKNVKPADGGYAYSEFKVSELFKLAWKDDEANANRPERNDLILLRQHGYVTHLVKVLDHQSEREDWQGDYNIYRIVEVLWAIDCSNPPVAAKADAIFDYPAVLDYRGGNAMKLEDLSTFKEHWDTQGGLLAFQKLLQSRLTAV
;
A
#
# COMPACT_ATOMS: atom_id res chain seq x y z
N MET A 1 -16.01 0.95 -5.08
CA MET A 1 -15.02 1.57 -4.17
C MET A 1 -14.59 2.91 -4.75
N ASN A 2 -14.26 3.92 -3.94
CA ASN A 2 -13.75 5.21 -4.43
C ASN A 2 -12.22 5.23 -4.27
N LEU A 3 -11.49 5.31 -5.38
CA LEU A 3 -10.01 5.34 -5.39
C LEU A 3 -9.41 6.75 -5.50
N GLN A 4 -10.21 7.81 -5.54
CA GLN A 4 -9.69 9.19 -5.56
C GLN A 4 -8.71 9.52 -4.43
N PRO A 5 -8.86 8.98 -3.19
CA PRO A 5 -7.90 9.24 -2.11
C PRO A 5 -6.63 8.37 -2.19
N LEU A 6 -6.46 7.51 -3.21
CA LEU A 6 -5.24 6.72 -3.37
C LEU A 6 -4.09 7.60 -3.84
N LYS A 7 -3.11 7.78 -2.95
CA LYS A 7 -1.91 8.59 -3.20
C LYS A 7 -0.62 7.82 -2.89
N TRP A 8 -0.72 6.69 -2.21
CA TRP A 8 0.42 6.04 -1.58
C TRP A 8 0.57 4.57 -1.99
N THR A 9 1.81 4.12 -1.96
CA THR A 9 2.13 2.69 -1.89
C THR A 9 3.17 2.44 -0.82
N LYS A 10 3.13 1.26 -0.20
CA LYS A 10 4.07 0.86 0.82
C LYS A 10 4.45 -0.60 0.62
N ASN A 11 5.75 -0.88 0.65
CA ASN A 11 6.21 -2.25 0.70
C ASN A 11 6.21 -2.73 2.17
N VAL A 12 5.70 -3.93 2.40
CA VAL A 12 5.71 -4.59 3.71
C VAL A 12 6.64 -5.81 3.61
N LYS A 13 7.49 -5.99 4.62
CA LYS A 13 8.42 -7.11 4.69
C LYS A 13 8.42 -7.67 6.10
N PRO A 14 7.66 -8.75 6.36
CA PRO A 14 7.68 -9.39 7.67
C PRO A 14 9.01 -10.13 7.89
N ALA A 15 9.38 -10.30 9.16
CA ALA A 15 10.64 -10.94 9.56
C ALA A 15 10.65 -12.46 9.30
N ASP A 16 9.49 -13.10 9.34
CA ASP A 16 9.29 -14.55 9.16
C ASP A 16 9.23 -14.98 7.67
N GLY A 17 9.26 -14.01 6.75
CA GLY A 17 9.14 -14.27 5.31
C GLY A 17 7.72 -14.57 4.82
N GLY A 18 6.72 -14.55 5.71
CA GLY A 18 5.31 -14.77 5.36
C GLY A 18 4.65 -13.60 4.63
N TYR A 19 3.32 -13.64 4.52
CA TYR A 19 2.51 -12.50 4.10
C TYR A 19 1.94 -11.81 5.33
N ALA A 20 2.46 -10.62 5.64
CA ALA A 20 1.94 -9.82 6.73
C ALA A 20 0.50 -9.42 6.46
N TYR A 21 -0.32 -9.43 7.51
CA TYR A 21 -1.71 -8.99 7.49
C TYR A 21 -2.67 -9.86 6.65
N SER A 22 -2.24 -11.04 6.19
CA SER A 22 -3.06 -11.95 5.37
C SER A 22 -4.32 -12.47 6.07
N GLU A 23 -4.33 -12.43 7.40
CA GLU A 23 -5.46 -12.75 8.26
C GLU A 23 -6.58 -11.70 8.15
N PHE A 24 -6.26 -10.43 7.88
CA PHE A 24 -7.23 -9.33 7.89
C PHE A 24 -8.07 -9.30 6.62
N LYS A 25 -9.39 -9.34 6.81
CA LYS A 25 -10.39 -9.34 5.74
C LYS A 25 -10.92 -7.94 5.46
N VAL A 26 -11.65 -7.80 4.35
CA VAL A 26 -12.30 -6.52 3.98
C VAL A 26 -13.15 -6.02 5.15
N SER A 27 -13.06 -4.71 5.41
CA SER A 27 -13.66 -3.99 6.55
C SER A 27 -13.04 -4.27 7.92
N GLU A 28 -12.03 -5.14 8.03
CA GLU A 28 -11.27 -5.30 9.28
C GLU A 28 -10.19 -4.22 9.41
N LEU A 29 -9.83 -3.95 10.66
CA LEU A 29 -8.87 -2.93 11.03
C LEU A 29 -7.59 -3.58 11.57
N PHE A 30 -6.46 -2.98 11.25
CA PHE A 30 -5.19 -3.39 11.83
C PHE A 30 -4.21 -2.23 11.98
N LYS A 31 -3.15 -2.48 12.77
CA LYS A 31 -2.03 -1.58 12.96
C LYS A 31 -1.01 -1.81 11.85
N LEU A 32 -0.97 -0.91 10.87
CA LEU A 32 0.05 -0.93 9.82
C LEU A 32 1.36 -0.34 10.38
N ALA A 33 2.42 -1.15 10.45
CA ALA A 33 3.66 -0.78 11.12
C ALA A 33 4.66 -0.06 10.18
N TRP A 34 5.39 0.92 10.69
CA TRP A 34 6.50 1.65 10.05
C TRP A 34 7.83 1.28 10.69
N LYS A 35 8.91 1.36 9.90
CA LYS A 35 10.26 1.11 10.40
C LYS A 35 10.93 2.41 10.85
N ASP A 36 10.97 2.68 12.16
CA ASP A 36 11.69 3.80 12.80
C ASP A 36 11.61 5.20 12.13
N ASP A 37 10.55 5.47 11.35
CA ASP A 37 10.38 6.72 10.60
C ASP A 37 8.99 7.31 10.86
N GLU A 38 8.88 7.95 12.02
CA GLU A 38 7.64 8.58 12.49
C GLU A 38 7.22 9.75 11.59
N ALA A 39 8.21 10.48 11.05
CA ALA A 39 7.96 11.55 10.09
C ALA A 39 7.27 11.00 8.84
N ASN A 40 7.74 9.88 8.28
CA ASN A 40 7.09 9.22 7.15
C ASN A 40 5.73 8.63 7.54
N ALA A 41 5.60 8.03 8.72
CA ALA A 41 4.33 7.47 9.21
C ALA A 41 3.21 8.52 9.32
N ASN A 42 3.57 9.78 9.58
CA ASN A 42 2.64 10.90 9.66
C ASN A 42 2.35 11.57 8.31
N ARG A 43 3.01 11.19 7.20
CA ARG A 43 2.74 11.81 5.88
C ARG A 43 1.37 11.44 5.30
N PRO A 44 0.88 10.18 5.36
CA PRO A 44 -0.47 9.85 4.92
C PRO A 44 -1.52 10.51 5.81
N GLU A 45 -2.47 11.21 5.20
CA GLU A 45 -3.55 11.88 5.91
C GLU A 45 -4.71 10.92 6.19
N ARG A 46 -5.58 11.28 7.13
CA ARG A 46 -6.83 10.53 7.35
C ARG A 46 -7.64 10.44 6.06
N ASN A 47 -8.15 9.24 5.77
CA ASN A 47 -8.86 8.85 4.54
C ASN A 47 -7.99 8.66 3.29
N ASP A 48 -6.68 8.92 3.33
CA ASP A 48 -5.80 8.52 2.24
C ASP A 48 -5.80 6.99 2.09
N LEU A 49 -5.63 6.52 0.86
CA LEU A 49 -5.46 5.10 0.57
C LEU A 49 -4.00 4.76 0.30
N ILE A 50 -3.63 3.55 0.70
CA ILE A 50 -2.30 2.96 0.53
C ILE A 50 -2.43 1.58 -0.11
N LEU A 51 -1.71 1.37 -1.22
CA LEU A 51 -1.50 0.02 -1.76
C LEU A 51 -0.34 -0.66 -1.04
N LEU A 52 -0.61 -1.77 -0.36
CA LEU A 52 0.41 -2.58 0.30
C LEU A 52 0.98 -3.62 -0.66
N ARG A 53 2.31 -3.66 -0.77
CA ARG A 53 3.04 -4.57 -1.64
C ARG A 53 3.90 -5.52 -0.83
N GLN A 54 3.90 -6.81 -1.20
CA GLN A 54 4.74 -7.85 -0.59
C GLN A 54 5.09 -8.88 -1.66
N HIS A 55 6.34 -9.38 -1.65
CA HIS A 55 6.79 -10.46 -2.54
C HIS A 55 6.50 -10.24 -4.04
N GLY A 56 6.48 -8.98 -4.49
CA GLY A 56 6.17 -8.62 -5.87
C GLY A 56 4.67 -8.54 -6.22
N TYR A 57 3.79 -8.66 -5.23
CA TYR A 57 2.33 -8.54 -5.39
C TYR A 57 1.79 -7.32 -4.65
N VAL A 58 0.68 -6.77 -5.13
CA VAL A 58 -0.19 -5.91 -4.33
C VAL A 58 -1.10 -6.84 -3.52
N THR A 59 -1.02 -6.74 -2.20
CA THR A 59 -1.71 -7.64 -1.28
C THR A 59 -2.99 -7.04 -0.74
N HIS A 60 -2.95 -5.74 -0.44
CA HIS A 60 -4.07 -5.02 0.16
C HIS A 60 -4.17 -3.60 -0.39
N LEU A 61 -5.38 -3.07 -0.37
CA LEU A 61 -5.66 -1.65 -0.39
C LEU A 61 -6.25 -1.28 0.97
N VAL A 62 -5.65 -0.31 1.64
CA VAL A 62 -6.08 0.10 2.98
C VAL A 62 -6.37 1.59 3.05
N LYS A 63 -7.29 1.98 3.93
CA LYS A 63 -7.63 3.38 4.23
C LYS A 63 -7.10 3.77 5.60
N VAL A 64 -6.43 4.90 5.69
CA VAL A 64 -5.94 5.45 6.96
C VAL A 64 -7.10 6.04 7.78
N LEU A 65 -7.22 5.69 9.06
CA LEU A 65 -8.36 6.08 9.91
C LEU A 65 -8.04 7.15 10.95
N ASP A 66 -6.81 7.17 11.43
CA ASP A 66 -6.29 8.07 12.45
C ASP A 66 -5.66 9.33 11.83
N HIS A 67 -5.38 10.32 12.67
CA HIS A 67 -4.80 11.60 12.25
C HIS A 67 -3.28 11.65 12.35
N GLN A 68 -2.67 10.79 13.17
CA GLN A 68 -1.24 10.74 13.42
C GLN A 68 -0.82 9.31 13.76
N SER A 69 0.47 9.02 13.68
CA SER A 69 1.05 7.76 14.12
C SER A 69 1.10 7.62 15.63
N GLU A 70 0.97 6.39 16.08
CA GLU A 70 1.17 5.99 17.47
C GLU A 70 2.37 5.05 17.58
N ARG A 71 2.79 4.77 18.81
CA ARG A 71 3.86 3.82 19.11
C ARG A 71 3.34 2.71 20.01
N GLU A 72 3.78 1.49 19.75
CA GLU A 72 3.65 0.39 20.70
C GLU A 72 4.65 0.55 21.85
N ASP A 73 4.30 0.02 23.02
CA ASP A 73 5.13 0.10 24.24
C ASP A 73 6.40 -0.77 24.18
N TRP A 74 6.51 -1.68 23.21
CA TRP A 74 7.64 -2.60 23.10
C TRP A 74 8.81 -2.00 22.30
N GLN A 75 10.02 -2.52 22.59
CA GLN A 75 11.25 -2.07 21.94
C GLN A 75 11.52 -2.89 20.67
N GLY A 76 11.48 -2.23 19.52
CA GLY A 76 12.00 -2.74 18.26
C GLY A 76 11.66 -1.84 17.07
N ASP A 77 12.29 -2.13 15.93
CA ASP A 77 12.31 -1.24 14.76
C ASP A 77 10.92 -0.94 14.15
N TYR A 78 9.89 -1.72 14.49
CA TYR A 78 8.54 -1.65 13.90
C TYR A 78 7.46 -1.24 14.91
N ASN A 79 7.80 -0.45 15.91
CA ASN A 79 6.86 -0.04 16.95
C ASN A 79 5.97 1.16 16.57
N ILE A 80 6.26 1.87 15.46
CA ILE A 80 5.40 2.97 14.99
C ILE A 80 4.28 2.41 14.13
N TYR A 81 3.03 2.82 14.33
CA TYR A 81 1.91 2.35 13.51
C TYR A 81 0.88 3.43 13.16
N ARG A 82 0.07 3.10 12.14
CA ARG A 82 -1.19 3.78 11.80
C ARG A 82 -2.34 2.77 11.84
N ILE A 83 -3.50 3.19 12.30
CA ILE A 83 -4.74 2.40 12.23
C ILE A 83 -5.31 2.50 10.81
N VAL A 84 -5.46 1.34 10.15
CA VAL A 84 -5.98 1.26 8.80
C VAL A 84 -7.14 0.28 8.69
N GLU A 85 -8.05 0.53 7.74
CA GLU A 85 -9.15 -0.34 7.35
C GLU A 85 -8.83 -1.02 6.01
N VAL A 86 -9.05 -2.33 5.90
CA VAL A 86 -8.91 -3.05 4.62
C VAL A 86 -10.10 -2.75 3.73
N LEU A 87 -9.83 -2.23 2.51
CA LEU A 87 -10.87 -2.03 1.49
C LEU A 87 -10.86 -3.10 0.41
N TRP A 88 -9.72 -3.75 0.20
CA TRP A 88 -9.53 -4.86 -0.74
C TRP A 88 -8.31 -5.68 -0.33
N ALA A 89 -8.35 -7.00 -0.54
CA ALA A 89 -7.25 -7.92 -0.23
C ALA A 89 -7.25 -9.12 -1.18
N ILE A 90 -6.08 -9.70 -1.43
CA ILE A 90 -5.96 -10.98 -2.17
C ILE A 90 -5.98 -12.19 -1.23
N ASP A 91 -6.26 -13.37 -1.79
CA ASP A 91 -5.88 -14.61 -1.13
C ASP A 91 -4.35 -14.81 -1.22
N CYS A 92 -3.66 -14.57 -0.11
CA CYS A 92 -2.21 -14.73 -0.02
C CYS A 92 -1.76 -16.20 -0.07
N SER A 93 -2.67 -17.16 0.10
CA SER A 93 -2.37 -18.60 -0.01
C SER A 93 -2.25 -19.03 -1.47
N ASN A 94 -2.94 -18.32 -2.38
CA ASN A 94 -2.88 -18.53 -3.82
C ASN A 94 -2.92 -17.18 -4.57
N PRO A 95 -1.83 -16.39 -4.53
CA PRO A 95 -1.81 -15.04 -5.09
C PRO A 95 -2.09 -15.03 -6.60
N PRO A 96 -3.14 -14.34 -7.08
CA PRO A 96 -3.47 -14.33 -8.50
C PRO A 96 -2.43 -13.55 -9.30
N VAL A 97 -2.15 -13.98 -10.53
CA VAL A 97 -1.23 -13.29 -11.45
C VAL A 97 -1.66 -11.84 -11.70
N ALA A 98 -2.97 -11.58 -11.72
CA ALA A 98 -3.53 -10.24 -11.89
C ALA A 98 -3.14 -9.27 -10.75
N ALA A 99 -2.78 -9.78 -9.57
CA ALA A 99 -2.35 -8.99 -8.42
C ALA A 99 -0.84 -8.77 -8.35
N LYS A 100 -0.05 -9.26 -9.31
CA LYS A 100 1.36 -8.89 -9.40
C LYS A 100 1.50 -7.37 -9.47
N ALA A 101 2.48 -6.81 -8.77
CA ALA A 101 2.60 -5.37 -8.61
C ALA A 101 2.86 -4.67 -9.94
N ASP A 102 3.73 -5.22 -10.79
CA ASP A 102 3.97 -4.73 -12.14
C ASP A 102 2.72 -4.81 -13.04
N ALA A 103 1.89 -5.84 -12.86
CA ALA A 103 0.60 -5.89 -13.51
C ALA A 103 -0.31 -4.77 -12.98
N ILE A 104 -0.58 -4.70 -11.67
CA ILE A 104 -1.49 -3.71 -11.07
C ILE A 104 -1.08 -2.27 -11.37
N PHE A 105 0.22 -1.98 -11.34
CA PHE A 105 0.78 -0.65 -11.60
C PHE A 105 0.97 -0.34 -13.09
N ASP A 106 0.92 -1.36 -13.95
CA ASP A 106 1.14 -1.30 -15.40
C ASP A 106 2.56 -0.88 -15.82
N TYR A 107 3.54 -1.02 -14.92
CA TYR A 107 4.96 -0.81 -15.24
C TYR A 107 5.87 -1.57 -14.28
N PRO A 108 7.04 -2.07 -14.75
CA PRO A 108 7.89 -2.98 -13.98
C PRO A 108 8.69 -2.29 -12.86
N ALA A 109 8.99 -0.99 -12.97
CA ALA A 109 9.84 -0.28 -11.99
C ALA A 109 9.25 -0.25 -10.56
N VAL A 110 7.94 -0.52 -10.39
CA VAL A 110 7.32 -0.67 -9.08
C VAL A 110 7.92 -1.82 -8.25
N LEU A 111 8.51 -2.84 -8.90
CA LEU A 111 9.14 -3.97 -8.22
C LEU A 111 10.39 -3.55 -7.43
N ASP A 112 11.00 -2.42 -7.81
CA ASP A 112 12.17 -1.85 -7.13
C ASP A 112 11.81 -0.88 -6.01
N TYR A 113 10.52 -0.58 -5.81
CA TYR A 113 10.05 0.25 -4.69
C TYR A 113 10.12 -0.53 -3.38
N ARG A 114 11.32 -0.58 -2.78
CA ARG A 114 11.64 -1.35 -1.56
C ARG A 114 11.60 -0.46 -0.31
N GLY A 115 11.74 -1.10 0.86
CA GLY A 115 11.74 -0.42 2.16
C GLY A 115 10.42 -0.61 2.91
N GLY A 116 10.29 0.05 4.06
CA GLY A 116 9.10 0.00 4.92
C GLY A 116 8.30 1.30 4.97
N ASN A 117 8.76 2.33 4.27
CA ASN A 117 8.12 3.64 4.22
C ASN A 117 6.97 3.67 3.21
N ALA A 118 5.97 4.50 3.50
CA ALA A 118 4.98 4.89 2.50
C ALA A 118 5.62 5.86 1.51
N MET A 119 5.40 5.57 0.23
CA MET A 119 5.89 6.34 -0.91
C MET A 119 4.69 7.02 -1.56
N LYS A 120 4.75 8.35 -1.69
CA LYS A 120 3.75 9.10 -2.44
C LYS A 120 3.98 8.85 -3.93
N LEU A 121 2.98 8.37 -4.64
CA LEU A 121 3.11 7.96 -6.04
C LEU A 121 3.62 9.11 -6.92
N GLU A 122 3.04 10.30 -6.72
CA GLU A 122 3.43 11.52 -7.43
C GLU A 122 4.81 12.07 -7.04
N ASP A 123 5.50 11.50 -6.04
CA ASP A 123 6.88 11.89 -5.74
C ASP A 123 7.89 10.97 -6.47
N LEU A 124 7.44 9.85 -7.04
CA LEU A 124 8.31 8.84 -7.66
C LEU A 124 8.56 9.18 -9.13
N SER A 125 9.83 9.33 -9.51
CA SER A 125 10.22 9.68 -10.90
C SER A 125 9.72 8.65 -11.91
N THR A 126 9.86 7.37 -11.62
CA THR A 126 9.42 6.28 -12.51
C THR A 126 7.90 6.17 -12.60
N PHE A 127 7.16 6.58 -11.56
CA PHE A 127 5.70 6.70 -11.66
C PHE A 127 5.32 7.86 -12.59
N LYS A 128 5.93 9.02 -12.41
CA LYS A 128 5.71 10.20 -13.27
C LYS A 128 6.03 9.93 -14.73
N GLU A 129 7.19 9.36 -15.01
CA GLU A 129 7.63 8.99 -16.36
C GLU A 129 6.60 8.11 -17.09
N HIS A 130 6.00 7.15 -16.36
CA HIS A 130 5.01 6.26 -16.94
C HIS A 130 3.61 6.89 -17.03
N TRP A 131 3.12 7.51 -15.96
CA TRP A 131 1.72 7.92 -15.83
C TRP A 131 1.43 9.35 -16.25
N ASP A 132 2.37 10.30 -16.16
CA ASP A 132 2.07 11.73 -16.42
C ASP A 132 1.64 11.95 -17.88
N THR A 133 2.20 11.21 -18.83
CA THR A 133 1.80 11.25 -20.25
C THR A 133 0.41 10.63 -20.51
N GLN A 134 -0.12 9.88 -19.55
CA GLN A 134 -1.40 9.17 -19.62
C GLN A 134 -2.50 9.84 -18.77
N GLY A 135 -2.21 10.97 -18.11
CA GLY A 135 -3.13 11.67 -17.21
C GLY A 135 -2.80 11.54 -15.72
N GLY A 136 -1.59 11.11 -15.39
CA GLY A 136 -1.01 11.11 -14.04
C GLY A 136 -1.72 10.17 -13.06
N LEU A 137 -1.74 10.58 -11.80
CA LEU A 137 -2.37 9.83 -10.71
C LEU A 137 -3.84 9.49 -11.00
N LEU A 138 -4.59 10.41 -11.63
CA LEU A 138 -6.00 10.19 -11.93
C LEU A 138 -6.21 9.04 -12.94
N ALA A 139 -5.34 8.93 -13.94
CA ALA A 139 -5.39 7.83 -14.90
C ALA A 139 -5.07 6.49 -14.24
N PHE A 140 -4.05 6.47 -13.38
CA PHE A 140 -3.71 5.29 -12.58
C PHE A 140 -4.86 4.84 -11.68
N GLN A 141 -5.49 5.77 -10.96
CA GLN A 141 -6.65 5.46 -10.10
C GLN A 141 -7.83 4.87 -10.90
N LYS A 142 -8.08 5.37 -12.12
CA LYS A 142 -9.12 4.80 -13.01
C LYS A 142 -8.78 3.39 -13.48
N LEU A 143 -7.51 3.14 -13.84
CA LEU A 143 -7.05 1.79 -14.18
C LEU A 143 -7.25 0.84 -12.99
N LEU A 144 -6.85 1.24 -11.79
CA LEU A 144 -7.02 0.41 -10.60
C LEU A 144 -8.49 0.12 -10.30
N GLN A 145 -9.38 1.07 -10.57
CA GLN A 145 -10.80 0.86 -10.37
C GLN A 145 -11.31 -0.32 -11.20
N SER A 146 -10.82 -0.50 -12.43
CA SER A 146 -11.20 -1.66 -13.25
C SER A 146 -10.51 -2.95 -12.79
N ARG A 147 -9.24 -2.88 -12.40
CA ARG A 147 -8.47 -4.07 -11.96
C ARG A 147 -8.95 -4.64 -10.63
N LEU A 148 -9.13 -3.81 -9.60
CA LEU A 148 -9.52 -4.27 -8.26
C LEU A 148 -10.99 -4.71 -8.17
N THR A 149 -11.81 -4.38 -9.16
CA THR A 149 -13.20 -4.87 -9.25
C THR A 149 -13.28 -6.22 -9.99
N ALA A 150 -12.23 -6.60 -10.71
CA ALA A 150 -12.18 -7.81 -11.54
C ALA A 150 -11.45 -9.00 -10.88
N VAL A 151 -10.86 -8.80 -9.70
CA VAL A 151 -10.22 -9.82 -8.86
C VAL A 151 -11.17 -10.19 -7.73
#